data_AF-G3AJQ5-F1
#
_entry.id   AF-G3AJQ5-F1
#
_cell.length_a   1.000
_cell.length_b   1.000
_cell.length_c   1.000
_cell.angle_alpha   90.00
_cell.angle_beta   90.00
_cell.angle_gamma   90.00
#
_symmetry.space_group_name_H-M   'P 1'
#
loop_
_entity.id
_entity.type
_entity.pdbx_description
1 polymer ?
#
loop_
_entity_poly.entity_id
_entity_poly.type
_entity_poly.pdbx_seq_one_letter_code
_entity_poly.pdbx_strand_id
1 'polypeptide(L)'
;MFSDLTVGLAKYKRWFTIIKSIVHSEFTSDDYREIIEWYIISCYYYAHKEDSLPSIEIINIYDVIYDTLSLFDQPVSVSDLSCADFIGCDIDIPQQLSTDSFKKVVSTCQNLFPITKLTIVKYLQYNQSVNNKDITKLISTLNHTNYHQLMPAITALKSQFNLDHGLINKLIIERLLASNLFDEVKEYQSELSSDEFFSLVIDKFWTSFNSATNLNDKIGHLHESKQCLDLSDSLQLNEENHDLIVRLKHLFKAMTNLKNFKIVVDKSKPFTPGQLLSFKDDLIGLITVILQQNPKSYLAFEKLFKIINDLALYFQAEGDFFNKVKIACIESSLIDDNFEYAYTHTKQLFTVNVDELWIIFYQVGKYISPNWTEPNINVLVKQREILSLTLKHISENNKIILDQWEKVNSQIEEYSEQVLNVSESKEASSDDIVENISTDKISNLLVSGLGWAIGAHHR
;
A
#
# COMPACT_ATOMS: atom_id res chain seq x y z
N MET A 1 21.03 -62.59 11.72
CA MET A 1 22.44 -62.28 12.05
C MET A 1 22.89 -60.89 11.55
N PHE A 2 21.99 -59.90 11.49
CA PHE A 2 22.31 -58.53 11.03
C PHE A 2 21.76 -57.43 11.96
N SER A 3 21.33 -57.77 13.18
CA SER A 3 20.58 -56.86 14.06
C SER A 3 21.41 -55.74 14.70
N ASP A 4 22.74 -55.87 14.79
CA ASP A 4 23.60 -54.92 15.55
C ASP A 4 24.71 -54.25 14.72
N LEU A 5 24.54 -54.15 13.40
CA LEU A 5 25.51 -53.43 12.57
C LEU A 5 25.10 -51.96 12.44
N THR A 6 25.78 -51.10 13.22
CA THR A 6 25.80 -49.64 13.09
C THR A 6 25.71 -49.19 11.63
N VAL A 7 24.74 -48.32 11.33
CA VAL A 7 24.57 -47.71 10.01
C VAL A 7 25.71 -46.73 9.84
N GLY A 8 26.46 -46.83 8.74
CA GLY A 8 27.61 -45.96 8.54
C GLY A 8 28.39 -46.24 7.26
N LEU A 9 29.17 -45.24 6.85
CA LEU A 9 29.91 -45.17 5.58
C LEU A 9 30.73 -46.43 5.23
N ALA A 10 31.24 -47.13 6.25
CA ALA A 10 32.07 -48.32 6.08
C ALA A 10 31.38 -49.46 5.30
N LYS A 11 30.05 -49.61 5.42
CA LYS A 11 29.31 -50.65 4.69
C LYS A 11 29.25 -50.38 3.19
N TYR A 12 28.94 -49.14 2.82
CA TYR A 12 28.91 -48.73 1.41
C TYR A 12 30.29 -48.83 0.77
N LYS A 13 31.36 -48.50 1.51
CA LYS A 13 32.74 -48.73 1.04
C LYS A 13 33.07 -50.20 0.80
N ARG A 14 32.54 -51.12 1.63
CA ARG A 14 32.68 -52.57 1.40
C ARG A 14 31.94 -53.00 0.14
N TRP A 15 30.69 -52.56 -0.03
CA TRP A 15 29.94 -52.79 -1.26
C TRP A 15 30.68 -52.30 -2.50
N PHE A 16 31.18 -51.07 -2.48
CA PHE A 16 32.01 -50.52 -3.56
C PHE A 16 33.22 -51.39 -3.87
N THR A 17 33.95 -51.85 -2.85
CA THR A 17 35.14 -52.70 -3.04
C THR A 17 34.79 -54.04 -3.67
N ILE A 18 33.71 -54.68 -3.22
CA ILE A 18 33.22 -55.96 -3.75
C ILE A 18 32.79 -55.79 -5.20
N ILE A 19 31.90 -54.83 -5.47
CA ILE A 19 31.34 -54.59 -6.81
C ILE A 19 32.45 -54.18 -7.78
N LYS A 20 33.36 -53.31 -7.37
CA LYS A 20 34.53 -52.94 -8.19
C LYS A 20 35.37 -54.16 -8.57
N SER A 21 35.61 -55.08 -7.63
CA SER A 21 36.39 -56.29 -7.90
C SER A 21 35.68 -57.22 -8.88
N ILE A 22 34.35 -57.32 -8.80
CA ILE A 22 33.53 -58.14 -9.69
C ILE A 22 33.48 -57.54 -11.10
N VAL A 23 33.23 -56.23 -11.22
CA VAL A 23 33.14 -55.54 -12.51
C VAL A 23 34.47 -55.57 -13.28
N HIS A 24 35.62 -55.57 -12.58
CA HIS A 24 36.95 -55.68 -13.20
C HIS A 24 37.40 -57.13 -13.46
N SER A 25 36.53 -58.11 -13.24
CA SER A 25 36.82 -59.53 -13.51
C SER A 25 36.31 -59.95 -14.89
N GLU A 26 36.48 -61.23 -15.25
CA GLU A 26 35.99 -61.79 -16.51
C GLU A 26 34.47 -62.10 -16.52
N PHE A 27 33.75 -61.82 -15.42
CA PHE A 27 32.32 -62.05 -15.31
C PHE A 27 31.49 -61.04 -16.12
N THR A 28 30.43 -61.52 -16.76
CA THR A 28 29.46 -60.68 -17.49
C THR A 28 28.39 -60.12 -16.54
N SER A 29 27.67 -59.07 -16.95
CA SER A 29 26.65 -58.41 -16.12
C SER A 29 25.54 -59.35 -15.62
N ASP A 30 25.25 -60.42 -16.37
CA ASP A 30 24.26 -61.42 -15.96
C ASP A 30 24.78 -62.32 -14.82
N ASP A 31 26.09 -62.59 -14.76
CA ASP A 31 26.71 -63.46 -13.75
C ASP A 31 26.63 -62.88 -12.33
N TYR A 32 26.53 -61.56 -12.20
CA TYR A 32 26.46 -60.86 -10.92
C TYR A 32 25.20 -60.01 -10.75
N ARG A 33 24.16 -60.25 -11.57
CA ARG A 33 22.89 -59.53 -11.50
C ARG A 33 22.27 -59.55 -10.11
N GLU A 34 22.21 -60.71 -9.47
CA GLU A 34 21.65 -60.88 -8.12
C GLU A 34 22.40 -60.04 -7.08
N ILE A 35 23.72 -59.90 -7.22
CA ILE A 35 24.56 -59.07 -6.33
C ILE A 35 24.22 -57.59 -6.47
N ILE A 36 23.95 -57.12 -7.71
CA ILE A 36 23.52 -55.74 -7.97
C ILE A 36 22.15 -55.48 -7.36
N GLU A 37 21.21 -56.42 -7.53
CA GLU A 37 19.88 -56.34 -6.95
C GLU A 37 19.95 -56.21 -5.42
N TRP A 38 20.72 -57.09 -4.76
CA TRP A 38 20.96 -57.03 -3.32
C TRP A 38 21.63 -55.72 -2.87
N TYR A 39 22.56 -55.19 -3.67
CA TYR A 39 23.19 -53.91 -3.38
C TYR A 39 22.16 -52.77 -3.37
N ILE A 40 21.34 -52.65 -4.42
CA ILE A 40 20.30 -51.62 -4.54
C ILE A 40 19.28 -51.76 -3.39
N ILE A 41 18.80 -52.97 -3.14
CA ILE A 41 17.87 -53.28 -2.04
C ILE A 41 18.47 -52.87 -0.69
N SER A 42 19.75 -53.18 -0.47
CA SER A 42 20.45 -52.80 0.76
C SER A 42 20.55 -51.29 0.93
N CYS A 43 20.72 -50.53 -0.16
CA CYS A 43 20.76 -49.07 -0.10
C CYS A 43 19.42 -48.51 0.40
N TYR A 44 18.29 -49.02 -0.09
CA TYR A 44 16.97 -48.61 0.40
C TYR A 44 16.71 -49.03 1.86
N TYR A 45 17.11 -50.24 2.25
CA TYR A 45 17.00 -50.70 3.64
C TYR A 45 17.72 -49.77 4.60
N TYR A 46 18.98 -49.44 4.30
CA TYR A 46 19.79 -48.61 5.17
C TYR A 46 19.41 -47.14 5.12
N ALA A 47 18.77 -46.67 4.04
CA ALA A 47 18.28 -45.30 3.92
C ALA A 47 17.32 -44.92 5.06
N HIS A 48 16.55 -45.87 5.60
CA HIS A 48 15.61 -45.67 6.71
C HIS A 48 16.27 -45.27 8.03
N LYS A 49 17.58 -45.44 8.13
CA LYS A 49 18.35 -45.11 9.33
C LYS A 49 19.26 -43.89 9.10
N GLU A 50 19.19 -43.25 7.93
CA GLU A 50 20.00 -42.08 7.59
C GLU A 50 19.69 -40.86 8.46
N ASP A 51 18.45 -40.68 8.93
CA ASP A 51 18.06 -39.52 9.75
C ASP A 51 18.81 -39.43 11.08
N SER A 52 19.43 -40.53 11.52
CA SER A 52 20.26 -40.58 12.74
C SER A 52 21.73 -40.18 12.50
N LEU A 53 22.14 -40.00 11.24
CA LEU A 53 23.53 -39.75 10.87
C LEU A 53 23.86 -38.26 10.73
N PRO A 54 25.13 -37.87 10.98
CA PRO A 54 25.61 -36.52 10.66
C PRO A 54 25.50 -36.20 9.15
N SER A 55 25.20 -34.95 8.81
CA SER A 55 25.06 -34.51 7.41
C SER A 55 26.28 -34.84 6.52
N ILE A 56 27.49 -34.71 7.06
CA ILE A 56 28.73 -35.03 6.32
C ILE A 56 28.83 -36.52 5.99
N GLU A 57 28.32 -37.39 6.88
CA GLU A 57 28.34 -38.82 6.66
C GLU A 57 27.35 -39.23 5.59
N ILE A 58 26.16 -38.62 5.56
CA ILE A 58 25.14 -38.84 4.53
C ILE A 58 25.67 -38.45 3.14
N ILE A 59 26.33 -37.29 3.02
CA ILE A 59 26.93 -36.87 1.74
C ILE A 59 27.99 -37.88 1.26
N ASN A 60 28.91 -38.29 2.15
CA ASN A 60 29.91 -39.30 1.82
C ASN A 60 29.29 -40.66 1.45
N ILE A 61 28.16 -41.03 2.05
CA ILE A 61 27.41 -42.24 1.68
C ILE A 61 26.90 -42.11 0.25
N TYR A 62 26.28 -40.98 -0.10
CA TYR A 62 25.77 -40.75 -1.46
C TYR A 62 26.89 -40.71 -2.51
N ASP A 63 28.05 -40.13 -2.20
CA ASP A 63 29.24 -40.17 -3.07
C ASP A 63 29.64 -41.62 -3.38
N VAL A 64 29.78 -42.45 -2.35
CA VAL A 64 30.17 -43.86 -2.52
C VAL A 64 29.09 -44.65 -3.27
N ILE A 65 27.80 -44.39 -3.02
CA ILE A 65 26.72 -45.04 -3.74
C ILE A 65 26.77 -44.67 -5.22
N TYR A 66 26.93 -43.37 -5.53
CA TYR A 66 27.02 -42.86 -6.89
C TYR A 66 28.23 -43.44 -7.64
N ASP A 67 29.40 -43.47 -7.01
CA ASP A 67 30.61 -44.06 -7.57
C ASP A 67 30.42 -45.55 -7.86
N THR A 68 29.77 -46.29 -6.95
CA THR A 68 29.47 -47.72 -7.13
C THR A 68 28.53 -47.93 -8.32
N LEU A 69 27.47 -47.13 -8.43
CA LEU A 69 26.52 -47.21 -9.55
C LEU A 69 27.16 -46.79 -10.88
N SER A 70 28.23 -45.99 -10.85
CA SER A 70 28.96 -45.57 -12.04
C SER A 70 29.91 -46.63 -12.60
N LEU A 71 30.10 -47.75 -11.90
CA LEU A 71 30.88 -48.88 -12.39
C LEU A 71 30.11 -49.73 -13.42
N PHE A 72 28.79 -49.57 -13.53
CA PHE A 72 27.97 -50.36 -14.45
C PHE A 72 27.83 -49.65 -15.80
N ASP A 73 28.28 -50.30 -16.88
CA ASP A 73 28.20 -49.77 -18.26
C ASP A 73 26.79 -49.87 -18.87
N GLN A 74 25.95 -50.77 -18.36
CA GLN A 74 24.58 -50.97 -18.81
C GLN A 74 23.59 -50.95 -17.64
N PRO A 75 22.35 -50.45 -17.84
CA PRO A 75 21.34 -50.44 -16.82
C PRO A 75 20.89 -51.86 -16.48
N VAL A 76 20.97 -52.22 -15.20
CA VAL A 76 20.49 -53.52 -14.70
C VAL A 76 19.16 -53.30 -14.01
N SER A 77 18.11 -53.98 -14.50
CA SER A 77 16.77 -53.95 -13.91
C SER A 77 16.65 -54.97 -12.78
N VAL A 78 16.12 -54.51 -11.66
CA VAL A 78 15.79 -55.31 -10.48
C VAL A 78 14.51 -56.08 -10.76
N SER A 79 14.62 -57.39 -10.92
CA SER A 79 13.52 -58.29 -11.31
C SER A 79 12.69 -58.79 -10.14
N ASP A 80 13.29 -58.96 -8.96
CA ASP A 80 12.64 -59.59 -7.83
C ASP A 80 12.66 -58.68 -6.59
N LEU A 81 11.50 -58.10 -6.31
CA LEU A 81 11.25 -57.28 -5.13
C LEU A 81 10.74 -58.10 -3.95
N SER A 82 10.59 -59.44 -4.06
CA SER A 82 10.13 -60.29 -2.94
C SER A 82 11.05 -60.21 -1.70
N CYS A 83 12.32 -59.83 -1.89
CA CYS A 83 13.25 -59.55 -0.79
C CYS A 83 12.94 -58.23 -0.04
N ALA A 84 12.05 -57.37 -0.56
CA ALA A 84 11.57 -56.17 0.13
C ALA A 84 10.67 -56.50 1.34
N ASP A 85 9.98 -57.64 1.32
CA ASP A 85 9.14 -58.09 2.44
C ASP A 85 9.99 -58.38 3.71
N PHE A 86 11.27 -58.69 3.55
CA PHE A 86 12.23 -58.91 4.66
C PHE A 86 12.67 -57.62 5.37
N ILE A 87 12.38 -56.46 4.78
CA ILE A 87 12.97 -55.18 5.15
C ILE A 87 12.07 -54.39 6.11
N GLY A 88 10.79 -54.77 6.24
CA GLY A 88 9.86 -54.14 7.19
C GLY A 88 9.58 -52.67 6.87
N CYS A 89 9.72 -52.27 5.60
CA CYS A 89 9.47 -50.91 5.15
C CYS A 89 8.01 -50.74 4.72
N ASP A 90 7.29 -49.84 5.37
CA ASP A 90 5.95 -49.38 4.96
C ASP A 90 6.00 -48.43 3.73
N ILE A 91 7.07 -48.45 2.93
CA ILE A 91 7.23 -47.60 1.75
C ILE A 91 7.18 -48.47 0.51
N ASP A 92 6.21 -48.21 -0.37
CA ASP A 92 6.12 -48.84 -1.68
C ASP A 92 7.39 -48.58 -2.49
N ILE A 93 8.26 -49.59 -2.56
CA ILE A 93 9.45 -49.57 -3.40
C ILE A 93 8.97 -49.50 -4.87
N PRO A 94 9.55 -48.62 -5.72
CA PRO A 94 9.16 -48.51 -7.12
C PRO A 94 9.17 -49.88 -7.83
N GLN A 95 8.05 -50.23 -8.48
CA GLN A 95 7.88 -51.52 -9.17
C GLN A 95 8.87 -51.77 -10.33
N GLN A 96 9.50 -50.70 -10.84
CA GLN A 96 10.55 -50.77 -11.85
C GLN A 96 11.77 -50.03 -11.35
N LEU A 97 12.74 -50.79 -10.85
CA LEU A 97 13.98 -50.27 -10.30
C LEU A 97 15.15 -50.71 -11.17
N SER A 98 15.98 -49.76 -11.57
CA SER A 98 17.22 -50.00 -12.30
C SER A 98 18.38 -49.22 -11.70
N THR A 99 19.61 -49.67 -11.96
CA THR A 99 20.83 -48.95 -11.57
C THR A 99 20.81 -47.48 -12.02
N ASP A 100 20.36 -47.21 -13.25
CA ASP A 100 20.22 -45.85 -13.80
C ASP A 100 19.15 -45.02 -13.10
N SER A 101 17.97 -45.60 -12.87
CA SER A 101 16.89 -44.91 -12.15
C SER A 101 17.33 -44.55 -10.73
N PHE A 102 18.02 -45.46 -10.04
CA PHE A 102 18.50 -45.24 -8.68
C PHE A 102 19.68 -44.25 -8.65
N LYS A 103 20.58 -44.29 -9.63
CA LYS A 103 21.65 -43.31 -9.79
C LYS A 103 21.10 -41.88 -9.91
N LYS A 104 19.98 -41.70 -10.65
CA LYS A 104 19.28 -40.41 -10.70
C LYS A 104 18.73 -39.99 -9.34
N VAL A 105 18.11 -40.91 -8.58
CA VAL A 105 17.63 -40.63 -7.21
C VAL A 105 18.77 -40.15 -6.32
N VAL A 106 19.88 -40.88 -6.30
CA VAL A 106 21.06 -40.56 -5.46
C VAL A 106 21.66 -39.22 -5.86
N SER A 107 21.81 -38.96 -7.17
CA SER A 107 22.33 -37.69 -7.67
C SER A 107 21.45 -36.50 -7.26
N THR A 108 20.13 -36.64 -7.35
CA THR A 108 19.20 -35.59 -6.91
C THR A 108 19.27 -35.37 -5.40
N CYS A 109 19.34 -36.43 -4.60
CA CYS A 109 19.49 -36.33 -3.15
C CYS A 109 20.83 -35.64 -2.80
N GLN A 110 21.94 -36.05 -3.42
CA GLN A 110 23.26 -35.45 -3.22
C GLN A 110 23.28 -33.95 -3.50
N ASN A 111 22.65 -33.51 -4.60
CA ASN A 111 22.61 -32.11 -5.00
C ASN A 111 21.72 -31.25 -4.08
N LEU A 112 20.59 -31.78 -3.62
CA LEU A 112 19.61 -31.00 -2.85
C LEU A 112 19.80 -31.12 -1.33
N PHE A 113 20.41 -32.18 -0.84
CA PHE A 113 20.61 -32.44 0.58
C PHE A 113 21.25 -31.28 1.37
N PRO A 114 22.27 -30.55 0.86
CA PRO A 114 22.87 -29.44 1.60
C PRO A 114 21.85 -28.36 2.01
N ILE A 115 20.83 -28.14 1.18
CA ILE A 115 19.84 -27.07 1.34
C ILE A 115 18.55 -27.59 1.96
N THR A 116 18.04 -28.73 1.46
CA THR A 116 16.69 -29.23 1.78
C THR A 116 16.70 -30.39 2.76
N LYS A 117 17.87 -30.98 3.04
CA LYS A 117 18.01 -32.25 3.79
C LYS A 117 17.15 -33.38 3.16
N LEU A 118 17.09 -33.41 1.84
CA LEU A 118 16.42 -34.45 1.05
C LEU A 118 17.21 -35.76 1.10
N THR A 119 16.72 -36.74 1.86
CA THR A 119 17.25 -38.10 1.90
C THR A 119 16.59 -38.99 0.87
N ILE A 120 17.16 -40.18 0.60
CA ILE A 120 16.56 -41.17 -0.32
C ILE A 120 15.14 -41.56 0.13
N VAL A 121 14.92 -41.70 1.44
CA VAL A 121 13.59 -42.00 2.01
C VAL A 121 12.60 -40.87 1.73
N LYS A 122 13.00 -39.62 2.00
CA LYS A 122 12.15 -38.45 1.70
C LYS A 122 11.87 -38.32 0.21
N TYR A 123 12.86 -38.57 -0.64
CA TYR A 123 12.67 -38.58 -2.09
C TYR A 123 11.55 -39.54 -2.50
N LEU A 124 11.54 -40.78 -1.96
CA LEU A 124 10.48 -41.73 -2.24
C LEU A 124 9.12 -41.27 -1.72
N GLN A 125 9.07 -40.74 -0.49
CA GLN A 125 7.84 -40.18 0.08
C GLN A 125 7.28 -39.03 -0.77
N TYR A 126 8.16 -38.17 -1.28
CA TYR A 126 7.78 -37.00 -2.08
C TYR A 126 7.21 -37.43 -3.43
N ASN A 127 7.74 -38.50 -4.03
CA ASN A 127 7.18 -39.09 -5.26
C ASN A 127 5.76 -39.66 -5.10
N GLN A 128 5.38 -40.06 -3.88
CA GLN A 128 4.06 -40.63 -3.60
C GLN A 128 3.03 -39.55 -3.23
N SER A 129 3.45 -38.34 -2.90
CA SER A 129 2.59 -37.27 -2.39
C SER A 129 2.59 -36.04 -3.33
N VAL A 130 1.42 -35.67 -3.84
CA VAL A 130 1.27 -34.41 -4.62
C VAL A 130 1.45 -33.17 -3.74
N ASN A 131 1.04 -33.26 -2.47
CA ASN A 131 1.15 -32.19 -1.47
C ASN A 131 2.17 -32.56 -0.40
N ASN A 132 3.32 -31.88 -0.41
CA ASN A 132 4.41 -32.18 0.49
C ASN A 132 4.63 -31.09 1.55
N LYS A 133 4.38 -31.44 2.83
CA LYS A 133 4.49 -30.51 3.96
C LYS A 133 5.89 -29.96 4.16
N ASP A 134 6.92 -30.74 3.86
CA ASP A 134 8.31 -30.28 4.01
C ASP A 134 8.64 -29.21 2.97
N ILE A 135 8.12 -29.33 1.75
CA ILE A 135 8.28 -28.32 0.71
C ILE A 135 7.54 -27.04 1.09
N THR A 136 6.31 -27.13 1.58
CA THR A 136 5.58 -25.97 2.13
C THR A 136 6.35 -25.31 3.27
N LYS A 137 6.93 -26.11 4.18
CA LYS A 137 7.75 -25.61 5.28
C LYS A 137 9.02 -24.93 4.76
N LEU A 138 9.70 -25.50 3.76
CA LEU A 138 10.86 -24.91 3.13
C LEU A 138 10.53 -23.54 2.52
N ILE A 139 9.44 -23.47 1.74
CA ILE A 139 8.94 -22.22 1.14
C ILE A 139 8.69 -21.19 2.25
N SER A 140 8.03 -21.58 3.35
CA SER A 140 7.74 -20.66 4.47
C SER A 140 8.98 -20.01 5.11
N THR A 141 10.17 -20.58 4.90
CA THR A 141 11.44 -20.02 5.41
C THR A 141 12.07 -18.97 4.48
N LEU A 142 11.58 -18.83 3.25
CA LEU A 142 12.08 -17.85 2.28
C LEU A 142 12.04 -16.44 2.87
N ASN A 143 13.12 -15.68 2.66
CA ASN A 143 13.26 -14.28 3.03
C ASN A 143 14.45 -13.66 2.26
N HIS A 144 14.70 -12.36 2.46
CA HIS A 144 15.76 -11.62 1.78
C HIS A 144 17.18 -12.18 1.96
N THR A 145 17.48 -12.91 3.04
CA THR A 145 18.83 -13.45 3.28
C THR A 145 19.09 -14.78 2.58
N ASN A 146 18.04 -15.54 2.25
CA ASN A 146 18.18 -16.92 1.77
C ASN A 146 17.50 -17.17 0.40
N TYR A 147 16.82 -16.17 -0.17
CA TYR A 147 16.13 -16.26 -1.46
C TYR A 147 17.00 -16.88 -2.56
N HIS A 148 18.19 -16.31 -2.82
CA HIS A 148 19.07 -16.77 -3.90
C HIS A 148 19.60 -18.20 -3.70
N GLN A 149 19.64 -18.69 -2.45
CA GLN A 149 20.06 -20.06 -2.14
C GLN A 149 18.88 -21.04 -2.21
N LEU A 150 17.72 -20.65 -1.68
CA LEU A 150 16.56 -21.53 -1.58
C LEU A 150 15.78 -21.66 -2.89
N MET A 151 15.68 -20.60 -3.68
CA MET A 151 14.89 -20.63 -4.91
C MET A 151 15.38 -21.66 -5.93
N PRO A 152 16.69 -21.78 -6.24
CA PRO A 152 17.16 -22.84 -7.13
C PRO A 152 16.80 -24.25 -6.63
N ALA A 153 16.87 -24.47 -5.31
CA ALA A 153 16.49 -25.75 -4.71
C ALA A 153 14.97 -26.00 -4.82
N ILE A 154 14.14 -24.99 -4.60
CA ILE A 154 12.68 -25.07 -4.76
C ILE A 154 12.31 -25.35 -6.22
N THR A 155 12.95 -24.68 -7.18
CA THR A 155 12.75 -24.93 -8.62
C THR A 155 13.16 -26.34 -9.01
N ALA A 156 14.28 -26.84 -8.49
CA ALA A 156 14.71 -28.21 -8.72
C ALA A 156 13.70 -29.23 -8.14
N LEU A 157 13.21 -29.02 -6.91
CA LEU A 157 12.15 -29.83 -6.31
C LEU A 157 10.87 -29.79 -7.17
N LYS A 158 10.46 -28.61 -7.61
CA LYS A 158 9.29 -28.40 -8.49
C LYS A 158 9.45 -29.21 -9.78
N SER A 159 10.64 -29.24 -10.40
CA SER A 159 10.87 -30.00 -11.63
C SER A 159 10.96 -31.51 -11.45
N GLN A 160 11.38 -31.98 -10.27
CA GLN A 160 11.65 -33.40 -10.03
C GLN A 160 10.42 -34.19 -9.62
N PHE A 161 9.52 -33.56 -8.85
CA PHE A 161 8.40 -34.22 -8.20
C PHE A 161 7.07 -33.79 -8.84
N ASN A 162 6.08 -34.68 -8.85
CA ASN A 162 4.73 -34.38 -9.34
C ASN A 162 3.94 -33.59 -8.30
N LEU A 163 4.27 -32.31 -8.16
CA LEU A 163 3.68 -31.40 -7.18
C LEU A 163 2.57 -30.56 -7.81
N ASP A 164 1.63 -30.08 -6.99
CA ASP A 164 0.70 -29.03 -7.42
C ASP A 164 1.45 -27.70 -7.61
N HIS A 165 1.84 -27.45 -8.85
CA HIS A 165 2.56 -26.24 -9.24
C HIS A 165 1.78 -24.96 -8.93
N GLY A 166 0.45 -24.95 -9.10
CA GLY A 166 -0.37 -23.78 -8.82
C GLY A 166 -0.35 -23.42 -7.34
N LEU A 167 -0.53 -24.42 -6.47
CA LEU A 167 -0.44 -24.25 -5.02
C LEU A 167 0.97 -23.81 -4.58
N ILE A 168 2.03 -24.39 -5.14
CA ILE A 168 3.41 -24.00 -4.82
C ILE A 168 3.70 -22.57 -5.26
N ASN A 169 3.31 -22.20 -6.48
CA ASN A 169 3.52 -20.86 -7.01
C ASN A 169 2.80 -19.82 -6.17
N LYS A 170 1.56 -20.11 -5.75
CA LYS A 170 0.81 -19.28 -4.81
C LYS A 170 1.57 -19.09 -3.49
N LEU A 171 2.06 -20.17 -2.88
CA LEU A 171 2.81 -20.10 -1.61
C LEU A 171 4.13 -19.34 -1.75
N ILE A 172 4.84 -19.48 -2.88
CA ILE A 172 6.05 -18.74 -3.18
C ILE A 172 5.72 -17.24 -3.22
N ILE A 173 4.71 -16.84 -4.01
CA ILE A 173 4.32 -15.43 -4.17
C ILE A 173 3.87 -14.84 -2.83
N GLU A 174 3.00 -15.52 -2.08
CA GLU A 174 2.57 -15.12 -0.73
C GLU A 174 3.77 -14.86 0.18
N ARG A 175 4.77 -15.74 0.13
CA ARG A 175 5.95 -15.63 0.99
C ARG A 175 6.91 -14.53 0.57
N LEU A 176 7.09 -14.32 -0.73
CA LEU A 176 7.89 -13.22 -1.27
C LEU A 176 7.26 -11.87 -0.93
N LEU A 177 5.93 -11.74 -1.09
CA LEU A 177 5.16 -10.57 -0.67
C LEU A 177 5.29 -10.32 0.84
N ALA A 178 5.15 -11.36 1.67
CA ALA A 178 5.32 -11.25 3.12
C ALA A 178 6.75 -10.84 3.53
N SER A 179 7.75 -11.13 2.69
CA SER A 179 9.16 -10.79 2.90
C SER A 179 9.57 -9.48 2.24
N ASN A 180 8.62 -8.73 1.65
CA ASN A 180 8.84 -7.48 0.91
C ASN A 180 9.81 -7.61 -0.29
N LEU A 181 9.88 -8.80 -0.90
CA LEU A 181 10.70 -9.10 -2.08
C LEU A 181 9.89 -8.82 -3.36
N PHE A 182 9.52 -7.55 -3.57
CA PHE A 182 8.59 -7.15 -4.63
C PHE A 182 9.16 -7.30 -6.04
N ASP A 183 10.46 -7.15 -6.23
CA ASP A 183 11.07 -7.30 -7.55
C ASP A 183 11.10 -8.77 -7.97
N GLU A 184 11.36 -9.67 -7.03
CA GLU A 184 11.34 -11.11 -7.22
C GLU A 184 9.92 -11.62 -7.51
N VAL A 185 8.88 -11.03 -6.91
CA VAL A 185 7.47 -11.40 -7.17
C VAL A 185 7.12 -11.24 -8.65
N LYS A 186 7.68 -10.25 -9.36
CA LYS A 186 7.40 -10.00 -10.79
C LYS A 186 7.78 -11.18 -11.67
N GLU A 187 8.82 -11.93 -11.31
CA GLU A 187 9.27 -13.10 -12.08
C GLU A 187 8.25 -14.24 -12.07
N TYR A 188 7.40 -14.30 -11.03
CA TYR A 188 6.39 -15.35 -10.86
C TYR A 188 4.99 -14.89 -11.26
N GLN A 189 4.85 -13.70 -11.84
CA GLN A 189 3.55 -13.14 -12.21
C GLN A 189 2.80 -14.02 -13.23
N SER A 190 3.51 -14.64 -14.18
CA SER A 190 2.92 -15.50 -15.22
C SER A 190 2.55 -16.90 -14.72
N GLU A 191 2.89 -17.24 -13.47
CA GLU A 191 2.67 -18.57 -12.90
C GLU A 191 1.26 -18.75 -12.31
N LEU A 192 0.47 -17.67 -12.23
CA LEU A 192 -0.93 -17.64 -11.77
C LEU A 192 -1.80 -16.88 -12.78
N SER A 193 -3.12 -17.03 -12.65
CA SER A 193 -4.04 -16.11 -13.35
C SER A 193 -3.93 -14.69 -12.80
N SER A 194 -4.23 -13.68 -13.62
CA SER A 194 -4.18 -12.26 -13.22
C SER A 194 -5.02 -11.99 -11.96
N ASP A 195 -6.20 -12.59 -11.85
CA ASP A 195 -7.11 -12.40 -10.73
C ASP A 195 -6.59 -13.06 -9.43
N GLU A 196 -6.01 -14.26 -9.53
CA GLU A 196 -5.39 -14.92 -8.37
C GLU A 196 -4.18 -14.13 -7.88
N PHE A 197 -3.31 -13.71 -8.80
CA PHE A 197 -2.15 -12.88 -8.46
C PHE A 197 -2.58 -11.57 -7.82
N PHE A 198 -3.58 -10.90 -8.41
CA PHE A 198 -4.16 -9.67 -7.86
C PHE A 198 -4.70 -9.86 -6.44
N SER A 199 -5.39 -10.98 -6.16
CA SER A 199 -5.91 -11.27 -4.81
C SER A 199 -4.79 -11.34 -3.75
N LEU A 200 -3.64 -11.93 -4.08
CA LEU A 200 -2.50 -11.98 -3.17
C LEU A 200 -1.87 -10.60 -2.95
N VAL A 201 -1.76 -9.82 -4.03
CA VAL A 201 -1.19 -8.47 -3.99
C VAL A 201 -2.08 -7.53 -3.18
N ILE A 202 -3.41 -7.60 -3.34
CA ILE A 202 -4.34 -6.73 -2.63
C ILE A 202 -4.44 -7.09 -1.13
N ASP A 203 -4.30 -8.37 -0.77
CA ASP A 203 -4.23 -8.79 0.63
C ASP A 203 -2.97 -8.23 1.33
N LYS A 204 -1.81 -8.31 0.67
CA LYS A 204 -0.58 -7.67 1.16
C LYS A 204 -0.70 -6.15 1.19
N PHE A 205 -1.36 -5.55 0.20
CA PHE A 205 -1.63 -4.11 0.16
C PHE A 205 -2.35 -3.66 1.43
N TRP A 206 -3.48 -4.30 1.77
CA TRP A 206 -4.29 -3.91 2.94
C TRP A 206 -3.61 -4.22 4.25
N THR A 207 -2.90 -5.35 4.35
CA THR A 207 -2.10 -5.69 5.53
C THR A 207 -1.07 -4.59 5.82
N SER A 208 -0.37 -4.13 4.79
CA SER A 208 0.66 -3.09 4.93
C SER A 208 0.03 -1.72 5.17
N PHE A 209 -1.08 -1.41 4.50
CA PHE A 209 -1.78 -0.12 4.64
C PHE A 209 -2.31 0.08 6.07
N ASN A 210 -2.91 -0.97 6.63
CA ASN A 210 -3.43 -0.97 8.00
C ASN A 210 -2.32 -0.93 9.05
N SER A 211 -1.11 -1.37 8.70
CA SER A 211 0.07 -1.34 9.58
C SER A 211 0.84 0.00 9.50
N ALA A 212 0.54 0.85 8.51
CA ALA A 212 1.23 2.11 8.33
C ALA A 212 0.89 3.13 9.44
N THR A 213 1.92 3.80 9.96
CA THR A 213 1.81 4.73 11.09
C THR A 213 1.80 6.20 10.70
N ASN A 214 1.95 6.50 9.40
CA ASN A 214 2.01 7.85 8.86
C ASN A 214 1.61 7.85 7.37
N LEU A 215 1.41 9.04 6.81
CA LEU A 215 0.98 9.24 5.40
C LEU A 215 2.14 9.37 4.40
N ASN A 216 3.38 9.05 4.78
CA ASN A 216 4.52 9.15 3.87
C ASN A 216 4.71 7.87 3.05
N ASP A 217 4.28 7.92 1.79
CA ASP A 217 4.30 6.83 0.81
C ASP A 217 5.71 6.40 0.35
N LYS A 218 6.76 7.04 0.86
CA LYS A 218 8.17 6.74 0.55
C LYS A 218 8.86 5.87 1.60
N ILE A 219 8.22 5.58 2.73
CA ILE A 219 8.83 4.83 3.84
C ILE A 219 7.86 3.84 4.48
N GLY A 220 8.42 2.84 5.15
CA GLY A 220 7.69 1.88 5.98
C GLY A 220 6.57 1.14 5.25
N HIS A 221 5.55 0.71 5.99
CA HIS A 221 4.47 -0.11 5.43
C HIS A 221 3.61 0.61 4.38
N LEU A 222 3.58 1.95 4.36
CA LEU A 222 2.86 2.65 3.29
C LEU A 222 3.61 2.58 1.96
N HIS A 223 4.95 2.55 2.00
CA HIS A 223 5.75 2.28 0.81
C HIS A 223 5.54 0.84 0.31
N GLU A 224 5.47 -0.14 1.21
CA GLU A 224 5.15 -1.53 0.86
C GLU A 224 3.79 -1.63 0.15
N SER A 225 2.75 -0.95 0.66
CA SER A 225 1.45 -0.84 -0.02
C SER A 225 1.57 -0.20 -1.40
N LYS A 226 2.41 0.82 -1.56
CA LYS A 226 2.64 1.45 -2.86
C LYS A 226 3.26 0.47 -3.85
N GLN A 227 4.25 -0.32 -3.42
CA GLN A 227 4.87 -1.35 -4.25
C GLN A 227 3.86 -2.43 -4.69
N CYS A 228 2.87 -2.76 -3.86
CA CYS A 228 1.74 -3.61 -4.28
C CYS A 228 0.93 -2.99 -5.43
N LEU A 229 0.68 -1.67 -5.41
CA LEU A 229 0.01 -1.00 -6.53
C LEU A 229 0.87 -1.04 -7.80
N ASP A 230 2.18 -0.82 -7.66
CA ASP A 230 3.12 -0.87 -8.79
C ASP A 230 3.16 -2.28 -9.42
N LEU A 231 3.01 -3.35 -8.63
CA LEU A 231 2.86 -4.73 -9.13
C LEU A 231 1.57 -4.94 -9.95
N SER A 232 0.55 -4.13 -9.70
CA SER A 232 -0.75 -4.26 -10.37
C SER A 232 -0.79 -3.55 -11.72
N ASP A 233 0.16 -2.67 -12.01
CA ASP A 233 0.18 -1.85 -13.23
C ASP A 233 0.39 -2.65 -14.52
N SER A 234 1.02 -3.82 -14.43
CA SER A 234 1.26 -4.71 -15.57
C SER A 234 0.14 -5.74 -15.79
N LEU A 235 -0.84 -5.82 -14.89
CA LEU A 235 -1.88 -6.85 -14.92
C LEU A 235 -3.02 -6.48 -15.87
N GLN A 236 -3.48 -7.46 -16.64
CA GLN A 236 -4.78 -7.39 -17.32
C GLN A 236 -5.86 -7.79 -16.33
N LEU A 237 -6.51 -6.80 -15.74
CA LEU A 237 -7.54 -6.96 -14.71
C LEU A 237 -8.94 -6.80 -15.29
N ASN A 238 -9.93 -7.38 -14.61
CA ASN A 238 -11.33 -7.06 -14.86
C ASN A 238 -11.65 -5.60 -14.46
N GLU A 239 -12.82 -5.11 -14.89
CA GLU A 239 -13.21 -3.70 -14.70
C GLU A 239 -13.27 -3.29 -13.22
N GLU A 240 -13.75 -4.19 -12.35
CA GLU A 240 -13.87 -3.94 -10.91
C GLU A 240 -12.50 -3.80 -10.22
N ASN A 241 -11.58 -4.72 -10.51
CA ASN A 241 -10.22 -4.71 -9.99
C ASN A 241 -9.43 -3.50 -10.53
N HIS A 242 -9.63 -3.16 -11.81
CA HIS A 242 -9.03 -1.96 -12.40
C HIS A 242 -9.55 -0.68 -11.74
N ASP A 243 -10.87 -0.53 -11.55
CA ASP A 243 -11.47 0.60 -10.83
C ASP A 243 -10.88 0.72 -9.42
N LEU A 244 -10.78 -0.39 -8.68
CA LEU A 244 -10.18 -0.40 -7.35
C LEU A 244 -8.75 0.15 -7.36
N ILE A 245 -7.90 -0.28 -8.30
CA ILE A 245 -6.52 0.24 -8.42
C ILE A 245 -6.51 1.74 -8.72
N VAL A 246 -7.36 2.21 -9.62
CA VAL A 246 -7.47 3.64 -9.94
C VAL A 246 -7.85 4.43 -8.68
N ARG A 247 -8.84 3.95 -7.91
CA ARG A 247 -9.25 4.58 -6.66
C ARG A 247 -8.13 4.58 -5.63
N LEU A 248 -7.41 3.48 -5.45
CA LEU A 248 -6.26 3.41 -4.54
C LEU A 248 -5.14 4.39 -4.96
N LYS A 249 -4.90 4.58 -6.26
CA LYS A 249 -3.97 5.61 -6.75
C LYS A 249 -4.41 7.02 -6.37
N HIS A 250 -5.72 7.32 -6.42
CA HIS A 250 -6.25 8.59 -5.93
C HIS A 250 -6.07 8.76 -4.42
N LEU A 251 -6.31 7.70 -3.63
CA LEU A 251 -6.02 7.71 -2.19
C LEU A 251 -4.55 8.07 -1.89
N PHE A 252 -3.59 7.51 -2.64
CA PHE A 252 -2.17 7.85 -2.50
C PHE A 252 -1.84 9.29 -2.88
N LYS A 253 -2.48 9.84 -3.93
CA LYS A 253 -2.34 11.26 -4.29
C LYS A 253 -2.85 12.16 -3.17
N ALA A 254 -3.99 11.83 -2.55
CA ALA A 254 -4.52 12.55 -1.40
C ALA A 254 -3.56 12.49 -0.21
N MET A 255 -3.07 11.30 0.17
CA MET A 255 -2.10 11.12 1.27
C MET A 255 -0.81 11.93 1.05
N THR A 256 -0.31 11.95 -0.19
CA THR A 256 0.89 12.71 -0.56
C THR A 256 0.71 14.21 -0.33
N ASN A 257 -0.48 14.75 -0.62
CA ASN A 257 -0.79 16.15 -0.38
C ASN A 257 -1.06 16.42 1.12
N LEU A 258 -1.67 15.48 1.82
CA LEU A 258 -2.02 15.54 3.24
C LEU A 258 -0.82 15.52 4.18
N LYS A 259 0.24 14.78 3.86
CA LYS A 259 1.36 14.51 4.79
C LYS A 259 2.10 15.73 5.35
N ASN A 260 1.94 16.90 4.72
CA ASN A 260 2.55 18.15 5.17
C ASN A 260 1.64 18.98 6.10
N PHE A 261 0.39 18.56 6.29
CA PHE A 261 -0.52 19.20 7.23
C PHE A 261 -0.46 18.50 8.58
N LYS A 262 -0.51 19.29 9.65
CA LYS A 262 -0.73 18.78 11.00
C LYS A 262 -2.18 18.31 11.10
N ILE A 263 -2.37 17.03 11.41
CA ILE A 263 -3.68 16.42 11.60
C ILE A 263 -3.62 15.61 12.89
N VAL A 264 -4.37 16.04 13.90
CA VAL A 264 -4.49 15.38 15.20
C VAL A 264 -5.96 15.12 15.46
N VAL A 265 -6.38 13.87 15.30
CA VAL A 265 -7.73 13.39 15.62
C VAL A 265 -7.77 12.82 17.04
N ASP A 266 -6.76 12.03 17.39
CA ASP A 266 -6.52 11.51 18.75
C ASP A 266 -5.22 12.12 19.28
N LYS A 267 -5.28 12.81 20.43
CA LYS A 267 -4.12 13.51 21.03
C LYS A 267 -2.95 12.57 21.36
N SER A 268 -3.20 11.26 21.45
CA SER A 268 -2.20 10.27 21.85
C SER A 268 -1.59 9.47 20.70
N LYS A 269 -2.08 9.65 19.47
CA LYS A 269 -1.68 8.81 18.32
C LYS A 269 -1.38 9.63 17.08
N PRO A 270 -0.37 9.24 16.27
CA PRO A 270 -0.14 9.85 14.97
C PRO A 270 -1.33 9.58 14.04
N PHE A 271 -1.54 10.48 13.08
CA PHE A 271 -2.57 10.29 12.07
C PHE A 271 -2.17 9.20 11.07
N THR A 272 -2.96 8.13 11.00
CA THR A 272 -2.67 6.95 10.16
C THR A 272 -3.53 6.90 8.90
N PRO A 273 -3.12 6.15 7.86
CA PRO A 273 -3.95 5.92 6.68
C PRO A 273 -5.30 5.28 7.02
N GLY A 274 -5.35 4.38 8.00
CA GLY A 274 -6.61 3.80 8.49
C GLY A 274 -7.55 4.85 9.09
N GLN A 275 -7.04 5.84 9.84
CA GLN A 275 -7.85 6.95 10.35
C GLN A 275 -8.36 7.85 9.23
N LEU A 276 -7.60 8.06 8.16
CA LEU A 276 -8.07 8.79 6.98
C LEU A 276 -9.33 8.16 6.38
N LEU A 277 -9.42 6.82 6.36
CA LEU A 277 -10.59 6.11 5.85
C LEU A 277 -11.87 6.36 6.67
N SER A 278 -11.74 6.79 7.94
CA SER A 278 -12.90 7.13 8.78
C SER A 278 -13.63 8.40 8.35
N PHE A 279 -13.03 9.23 7.49
CA PHE A 279 -13.64 10.45 6.95
C PHE A 279 -14.50 10.21 5.70
N LYS A 280 -14.82 8.94 5.35
CA LYS A 280 -15.63 8.59 4.17
C LYS A 280 -16.89 9.44 4.03
N ASP A 281 -17.61 9.63 5.14
CA ASP A 281 -18.90 10.32 5.16
C ASP A 281 -18.77 11.81 5.54
N ASP A 282 -17.57 12.29 5.87
CA ASP A 282 -17.32 13.68 6.30
C ASP A 282 -15.97 14.24 5.77
N LEU A 283 -15.85 14.32 4.45
CA LEU A 283 -14.67 14.87 3.79
C LEU A 283 -14.41 16.34 4.16
N ILE A 284 -15.47 17.13 4.37
CA ILE A 284 -15.34 18.54 4.74
C ILE A 284 -14.89 18.69 6.20
N GLY A 285 -15.27 17.76 7.09
CA GLY A 285 -14.73 17.68 8.43
C GLY A 285 -13.21 17.53 8.45
N LEU A 286 -12.63 16.72 7.56
CA LEU A 286 -11.17 16.62 7.41
C LEU A 286 -10.53 17.98 7.06
N ILE A 287 -11.11 18.72 6.12
CA ILE A 287 -10.61 20.06 5.75
C ILE A 287 -10.72 21.02 6.92
N THR A 288 -11.83 20.97 7.65
CA THR A 288 -12.04 21.81 8.83
C THR A 288 -10.98 21.53 9.90
N VAL A 289 -10.64 20.26 10.15
CA VAL A 289 -9.55 19.86 11.06
C VAL A 289 -8.20 20.42 10.57
N ILE A 290 -7.91 20.33 9.28
CA ILE A 290 -6.67 20.88 8.69
C ILE A 290 -6.62 22.40 8.90
N LEU A 291 -7.67 23.12 8.54
CA LEU A 291 -7.74 24.57 8.65
C LEU A 291 -7.59 25.06 10.10
N GLN A 292 -8.23 24.37 11.06
CA GLN A 292 -8.13 24.69 12.48
C GLN A 292 -6.72 24.47 13.05
N GLN A 293 -6.02 23.43 12.61
CA GLN A 293 -4.72 23.05 13.18
C GLN A 293 -3.51 23.65 12.44
N ASN A 294 -3.73 24.22 11.26
CA ASN A 294 -2.69 24.79 10.40
C ASN A 294 -3.07 26.23 10.03
N PRO A 295 -2.59 27.23 10.81
CA PRO A 295 -2.84 28.64 10.52
C PRO A 295 -2.44 28.99 9.08
N LYS A 296 -3.22 29.84 8.42
CA LYS A 296 -3.00 30.28 7.03
C LYS A 296 -3.11 29.19 5.96
N SER A 297 -3.48 27.95 6.31
CA SER A 297 -3.65 26.89 5.31
C SER A 297 -4.80 27.16 4.33
N TYR A 298 -5.75 28.05 4.67
CA TYR A 298 -6.77 28.54 3.76
C TYR A 298 -6.20 29.21 2.49
N LEU A 299 -4.97 29.75 2.56
CA LEU A 299 -4.27 30.29 1.39
C LEU A 299 -3.94 29.21 0.34
N ALA A 300 -3.89 27.94 0.74
CA ALA A 300 -3.59 26.79 -0.12
C ALA A 300 -4.87 26.10 -0.65
N PHE A 301 -5.89 26.88 -1.01
CA PHE A 301 -7.19 26.39 -1.51
C PHE A 301 -7.05 25.27 -2.56
N GLU A 302 -6.23 25.48 -3.60
CA GLU A 302 -6.05 24.49 -4.68
C GLU A 302 -5.56 23.14 -4.16
N LYS A 303 -4.67 23.15 -3.16
CA LYS A 303 -4.14 21.93 -2.55
C LYS A 303 -5.18 21.22 -1.70
N LEU A 304 -5.96 21.97 -0.91
CA LEU A 304 -7.06 21.44 -0.10
C LEU A 304 -8.15 20.85 -0.99
N PHE A 305 -8.52 21.55 -2.07
CA PHE A 305 -9.48 21.06 -3.05
C PHE A 305 -8.99 19.79 -3.75
N LYS A 306 -7.71 19.75 -4.16
CA LYS A 306 -7.11 18.55 -4.77
C LYS A 306 -7.18 17.34 -3.84
N ILE A 307 -6.89 17.52 -2.54
CA ILE A 307 -7.04 16.46 -1.53
C ILE A 307 -8.47 15.92 -1.55
N ILE A 308 -9.46 16.80 -1.49
CA ILE A 308 -10.86 16.37 -1.42
C ILE A 308 -11.32 15.72 -2.71
N ASN A 309 -10.91 16.25 -3.85
CA ASN A 309 -11.24 15.66 -5.14
C ASN A 309 -10.67 14.24 -5.27
N ASP A 310 -9.40 14.03 -4.90
CA ASP A 310 -8.79 12.70 -4.89
C ASP A 310 -9.48 11.75 -3.89
N LEU A 311 -9.86 12.23 -2.70
CA LEU A 311 -10.62 11.42 -1.74
C LEU A 311 -12.05 11.12 -2.22
N ALA A 312 -12.73 12.07 -2.84
CA ALA A 312 -14.07 11.88 -3.39
C ALA A 312 -14.06 10.84 -4.50
N LEU A 313 -13.04 10.83 -5.37
CA LEU A 313 -12.85 9.78 -6.38
C LEU A 313 -12.60 8.41 -5.74
N TYR A 314 -11.82 8.34 -4.65
CA TYR A 314 -11.60 7.09 -3.94
C TYR A 314 -12.87 6.55 -3.25
N PHE A 315 -13.59 7.42 -2.52
CA PHE A 315 -14.82 7.05 -1.81
C PHE A 315 -16.05 6.96 -2.71
N GLN A 316 -15.93 7.37 -3.98
CA GLN A 316 -17.05 7.54 -4.91
C GLN A 316 -18.13 8.47 -4.33
N ALA A 317 -17.68 9.55 -3.68
CA ALA A 317 -18.56 10.52 -3.04
C ALA A 317 -18.99 11.61 -4.05
N GLU A 318 -20.29 11.88 -4.11
CA GLU A 318 -20.84 12.98 -4.90
C GLU A 318 -21.03 14.23 -4.03
N GLY A 319 -20.78 15.40 -4.61
CA GLY A 319 -21.06 16.67 -3.94
C GLY A 319 -20.29 17.85 -4.52
N ASP A 320 -20.79 19.05 -4.25
CA ASP A 320 -20.10 20.31 -4.58
C ASP A 320 -18.97 20.59 -3.58
N PHE A 321 -17.88 19.85 -3.71
CA PHE A 321 -16.71 20.01 -2.85
C PHE A 321 -15.96 21.31 -3.11
N PHE A 322 -16.04 21.88 -4.33
CA PHE A 322 -15.33 23.10 -4.67
C PHE A 322 -15.82 24.27 -3.80
N ASN A 323 -17.13 24.51 -3.79
CA ASN A 323 -17.69 25.60 -3.00
C ASN A 323 -17.62 25.30 -1.50
N LYS A 324 -17.83 24.05 -1.07
CA LYS A 324 -17.69 23.69 0.36
C LYS A 324 -16.29 23.93 0.91
N VAL A 325 -15.23 23.55 0.18
CA VAL A 325 -13.84 23.83 0.59
C VAL A 325 -13.57 25.34 0.59
N LYS A 326 -14.12 26.07 -0.38
CA LYS A 326 -13.96 27.52 -0.47
C LYS A 326 -14.61 28.25 0.70
N ILE A 327 -15.81 27.83 1.10
CA ILE A 327 -16.51 28.34 2.28
C ILE A 327 -15.67 28.09 3.54
N ALA A 328 -15.18 26.86 3.74
CA ALA A 328 -14.33 26.55 4.88
C ALA A 328 -13.05 27.42 4.92
N CYS A 329 -12.45 27.70 3.75
CA CYS A 329 -11.30 28.61 3.65
C CYS A 329 -11.68 30.06 4.01
N ILE A 330 -12.85 30.54 3.58
CA ILE A 330 -13.35 31.88 3.95
C ILE A 330 -13.56 31.96 5.46
N GLU A 331 -14.25 30.98 6.06
CA GLU A 331 -14.48 30.92 7.52
C GLU A 331 -13.14 30.92 8.28
N SER A 332 -12.19 30.10 7.85
CA SER A 332 -10.85 30.05 8.44
C SER A 332 -10.09 31.37 8.30
N SER A 333 -10.25 32.08 7.18
CA SER A 333 -9.60 33.39 6.99
C SER A 333 -10.19 34.48 7.88
N LEU A 334 -11.50 34.44 8.18
CA LEU A 334 -12.12 35.34 9.15
C LEU A 334 -11.58 35.07 10.56
N ILE A 335 -11.38 33.79 10.93
CA ILE A 335 -10.80 33.41 12.22
C ILE A 335 -9.34 33.90 12.35
N ASP A 336 -8.57 33.89 11.26
CA ASP A 336 -7.18 34.39 11.21
C ASP A 336 -7.08 35.92 11.02
N ASP A 337 -8.18 36.65 11.21
CA ASP A 337 -8.28 38.12 11.05
C ASP A 337 -7.87 38.63 9.65
N ASN A 338 -8.08 37.81 8.62
CA ASN A 338 -7.79 38.15 7.22
C ASN A 338 -9.08 38.42 6.43
N PHE A 339 -9.70 39.56 6.75
CA PHE A 339 -10.94 39.98 6.09
C PHE A 339 -10.79 40.19 4.57
N GLU A 340 -9.62 40.65 4.10
CA GLU A 340 -9.41 40.91 2.67
C GLU A 340 -9.53 39.64 1.83
N TYR A 341 -8.95 38.54 2.33
CA TYR A 341 -9.07 37.23 1.71
C TYR A 341 -10.54 36.79 1.70
N ALA A 342 -11.21 36.87 2.85
CA ALA A 342 -12.61 36.48 2.99
C ALA A 342 -13.49 37.23 1.98
N TYR A 343 -13.43 38.56 1.98
CA TYR A 343 -14.16 39.43 1.05
C TYR A 343 -13.92 39.06 -0.42
N THR A 344 -12.65 38.94 -0.82
CA THR A 344 -12.28 38.66 -2.22
C THR A 344 -12.85 37.32 -2.68
N HIS A 345 -12.71 36.27 -1.87
CA HIS A 345 -13.17 34.93 -2.23
C HIS A 345 -14.69 34.76 -2.09
N THR A 346 -15.33 35.48 -1.17
CA THR A 346 -16.79 35.53 -1.05
C THR A 346 -17.43 36.16 -2.28
N LYS A 347 -16.84 37.20 -2.88
CA LYS A 347 -17.37 37.77 -4.14
C LYS A 347 -17.48 36.73 -5.25
N GLN A 348 -16.54 35.79 -5.30
CA GLN A 348 -16.51 34.73 -6.30
C GLN A 348 -17.58 33.66 -6.08
N LEU A 349 -18.33 33.67 -4.96
CA LEU A 349 -19.41 32.73 -4.67
C LEU A 349 -20.79 33.22 -5.13
N PHE A 350 -20.95 34.52 -5.45
CA PHE A 350 -22.23 35.07 -5.94
C PHE A 350 -22.64 34.58 -7.34
N THR A 351 -21.79 33.78 -8.00
CA THR A 351 -22.13 33.09 -9.25
C THR A 351 -22.94 31.80 -9.03
N VAL A 352 -23.15 31.39 -7.77
CA VAL A 352 -23.78 30.12 -7.37
C VAL A 352 -24.98 30.42 -6.45
N ASN A 353 -25.80 29.42 -6.16
CA ASN A 353 -27.04 29.50 -5.36
C ASN A 353 -26.86 30.29 -4.04
N VAL A 354 -27.18 31.59 -4.07
CA VAL A 354 -26.95 32.52 -2.95
C VAL A 354 -27.83 32.16 -1.75
N ASP A 355 -29.03 31.66 -2.01
CA ASP A 355 -30.00 31.28 -0.97
C ASP A 355 -29.47 30.16 -0.07
N GLU A 356 -28.78 29.16 -0.63
CA GLU A 356 -28.21 28.07 0.17
C GLU A 356 -26.97 28.50 0.96
N LEU A 357 -26.23 29.49 0.45
CA LEU A 357 -24.96 29.93 1.01
C LEU A 357 -25.08 31.18 1.87
N TRP A 358 -26.28 31.70 2.12
CA TRP A 358 -26.50 33.01 2.77
C TRP A 358 -25.72 33.22 4.08
N ILE A 359 -25.49 32.16 4.86
CA ILE A 359 -24.78 32.21 6.12
C ILE A 359 -23.35 32.73 5.94
N ILE A 360 -22.61 32.29 4.91
CA ILE A 360 -21.23 32.76 4.72
C ILE A 360 -21.19 34.23 4.33
N PHE A 361 -22.12 34.66 3.47
CA PHE A 361 -22.23 36.07 3.08
C PHE A 361 -22.56 36.95 4.29
N TYR A 362 -23.50 36.50 5.12
CA TYR A 362 -23.86 37.18 6.36
C TYR A 362 -22.70 37.23 7.36
N GLN A 363 -21.94 36.13 7.52
CA GLN A 363 -20.78 36.08 8.40
C GLN A 363 -19.67 37.06 7.98
N VAL A 364 -19.39 37.16 6.68
CA VAL A 364 -18.43 38.14 6.15
C VAL A 364 -18.96 39.56 6.33
N GLY A 365 -20.24 39.79 6.03
CA GLY A 365 -20.91 41.08 6.19
C GLY A 365 -21.03 41.58 7.63
N LYS A 366 -20.96 40.68 8.62
CA LYS A 366 -21.00 41.01 10.06
C LYS A 366 -19.65 40.91 10.76
N TYR A 367 -18.57 40.67 10.02
CA TYR A 367 -17.25 40.42 10.58
C TYR A 367 -16.78 41.58 11.47
N ILE A 368 -16.14 41.27 12.61
CA ILE A 368 -15.52 42.25 13.49
C ILE A 368 -14.19 41.66 13.94
N SER A 369 -13.09 42.39 13.71
CA SER A 369 -11.78 41.97 14.20
C SER A 369 -11.72 42.10 15.73
N PRO A 370 -11.18 41.10 16.44
CA PRO A 370 -10.86 41.23 17.86
C PRO A 370 -9.83 42.33 18.17
N ASN A 371 -9.05 42.75 17.17
CA ASN A 371 -7.94 43.69 17.32
C ASN A 371 -8.36 45.15 17.06
N TRP A 372 -9.60 45.41 16.65
CA TRP A 372 -10.08 46.76 16.36
C TRP A 372 -10.66 47.41 17.61
N THR A 373 -10.17 48.62 17.92
CA THR A 373 -10.79 49.51 18.90
C THR A 373 -12.00 50.25 18.32
N GLU A 374 -11.97 50.54 17.03
CA GLU A 374 -13.04 51.19 16.27
C GLU A 374 -13.25 50.49 14.92
N PRO A 375 -14.48 50.50 14.36
CA PRO A 375 -14.75 49.89 13.06
C PRO A 375 -13.87 50.46 11.95
N ASN A 376 -13.27 49.60 11.15
CA ASN A 376 -12.47 50.02 9.99
C ASN A 376 -13.38 50.38 8.81
N ILE A 377 -13.39 51.64 8.40
CA ILE A 377 -14.24 52.14 7.30
C ILE A 377 -14.07 51.36 5.99
N ASN A 378 -12.85 50.92 5.65
CA ASN A 378 -12.62 50.14 4.43
C ASN A 378 -13.30 48.76 4.51
N VAL A 379 -13.39 48.19 5.71
CA VAL A 379 -14.08 46.91 5.95
C VAL A 379 -15.58 47.14 5.92
N LEU A 380 -16.10 48.20 6.55
CA LEU A 380 -17.52 48.55 6.53
C LEU A 380 -18.05 48.72 5.09
N VAL A 381 -17.32 49.45 4.23
CA VAL A 381 -17.71 49.63 2.82
C VAL A 381 -17.79 48.29 2.08
N LYS A 382 -16.85 47.39 2.34
CA LYS A 382 -16.82 46.04 1.74
C LYS A 382 -17.92 45.13 2.29
N GLN A 383 -18.21 45.22 3.58
CA GLN A 383 -19.32 44.52 4.23
C GLN A 383 -20.66 44.94 3.64
N ARG A 384 -20.86 46.26 3.51
CA ARG A 384 -22.05 46.83 2.86
C ARG A 384 -22.24 46.25 1.46
N GLU A 385 -21.18 46.18 0.67
CA GLU A 385 -21.23 45.61 -0.68
C GLU A 385 -21.67 44.13 -0.67
N ILE A 386 -21.05 43.29 0.16
CA ILE A 386 -21.40 41.87 0.27
C ILE A 386 -22.88 41.70 0.71
N LEU A 387 -23.31 42.47 1.72
CA LEU A 387 -24.69 42.43 2.21
C LEU A 387 -25.69 42.91 1.14
N SER A 388 -25.38 43.99 0.42
CA SER A 388 -26.19 44.48 -0.71
C SER A 388 -26.33 43.44 -1.82
N LEU A 389 -25.22 42.80 -2.21
CA LEU A 389 -25.24 41.72 -3.19
C LEU A 389 -26.07 40.54 -2.69
N THR A 390 -25.98 40.21 -1.41
CA THR A 390 -26.79 39.12 -0.83
C THR A 390 -28.28 39.46 -0.88
N LEU A 391 -28.67 40.66 -0.45
CA LEU A 391 -30.07 41.12 -0.46
C LEU A 391 -30.70 41.12 -1.85
N LYS A 392 -29.90 41.36 -2.90
CA LYS A 392 -30.37 41.32 -4.29
C LYS A 392 -30.79 39.91 -4.73
N HIS A 393 -30.16 38.88 -4.17
CA HIS A 393 -30.29 37.51 -4.65
C HIS A 393 -31.02 36.58 -3.66
N ILE A 394 -31.20 37.01 -2.42
CA ILE A 394 -31.79 36.18 -1.37
C ILE A 394 -33.32 36.27 -1.34
N SER A 395 -33.99 35.13 -1.19
CA SER A 395 -35.45 35.02 -1.06
C SER A 395 -35.89 34.87 0.40
N GLU A 396 -35.19 34.04 1.17
CA GLU A 396 -35.45 33.79 2.60
C GLU A 396 -34.45 34.51 3.50
N ASN A 397 -34.71 34.66 4.81
CA ASN A 397 -33.79 35.28 5.78
C ASN A 397 -33.35 36.73 5.48
N ASN A 398 -33.96 37.39 4.50
CA ASN A 398 -33.65 38.75 4.05
C ASN A 398 -33.64 39.78 5.20
N LYS A 399 -34.54 39.65 6.18
CA LYS A 399 -34.66 40.58 7.31
C LYS A 399 -33.38 40.66 8.13
N ILE A 400 -32.78 39.51 8.45
CA ILE A 400 -31.55 39.46 9.27
C ILE A 400 -30.38 40.15 8.53
N ILE A 401 -30.34 39.99 7.21
CA ILE A 401 -29.31 40.59 6.36
C ILE A 401 -29.55 42.09 6.21
N LEU A 402 -30.82 42.51 6.06
CA LEU A 402 -31.21 43.91 5.97
C LEU A 402 -30.89 44.66 7.26
N ASP A 403 -31.25 44.11 8.41
CA ASP A 403 -30.97 44.71 9.73
C ASP A 403 -29.45 44.94 9.91
N GLN A 404 -28.63 43.96 9.48
CA GLN A 404 -27.17 44.10 9.53
C GLN A 404 -26.64 45.13 8.52
N TRP A 405 -27.25 45.20 7.32
CA TRP A 405 -26.89 46.19 6.30
C TRP A 405 -27.19 47.63 6.78
N GLU A 406 -28.34 47.86 7.39
CA GLU A 406 -28.73 49.15 7.99
C GLU A 406 -27.75 49.56 9.10
N LYS A 407 -27.35 48.60 9.95
CA LYS A 407 -26.35 48.84 10.99
C LYS A 407 -25.00 49.27 10.40
N VAL A 408 -24.52 48.58 9.35
CA VAL A 408 -23.26 48.93 8.68
C VAL A 408 -23.36 50.32 8.04
N ASN A 409 -24.49 50.68 7.42
CA ASN A 409 -24.67 52.03 6.88
C ASN A 409 -24.65 53.11 7.95
N SER A 410 -25.34 52.89 9.08
CA SER A 410 -25.36 53.85 10.19
C SER A 410 -23.94 54.11 10.69
N GLN A 411 -23.08 53.07 10.77
CA GLN A 411 -21.67 53.22 11.15
C GLN A 411 -20.84 53.98 10.11
N ILE A 412 -21.12 53.81 8.82
CA ILE A 412 -20.47 54.57 7.73
C ILE A 412 -20.89 56.04 7.79
N GLU A 413 -22.16 56.32 8.05
CA GLU A 413 -22.71 57.67 8.19
C GLU A 413 -22.10 58.39 9.40
N GLU A 414 -22.06 57.75 10.56
CA GLU A 414 -21.42 58.29 11.77
C GLU A 414 -19.94 58.63 11.53
N TYR A 415 -19.18 57.74 10.87
CA TYR A 415 -17.79 58.04 10.49
C TYR A 415 -17.69 59.25 9.56
N SER A 416 -18.62 59.39 8.62
CA SER A 416 -18.65 60.52 7.68
C SER A 416 -18.94 61.84 8.39
N GLU A 417 -19.89 61.85 9.34
CA GLU A 417 -20.19 63.02 10.17
C GLU A 417 -19.00 63.42 11.05
N GLN A 418 -18.29 62.45 11.65
CA GLN A 418 -17.08 62.73 12.42
C GLN A 418 -15.98 63.38 11.58
N VAL A 419 -15.75 62.89 10.35
CA VAL A 419 -14.77 63.48 9.42
C VAL A 419 -15.17 64.91 9.02
N LEU A 420 -16.45 65.15 8.72
CA LEU A 420 -16.96 66.47 8.36
C LEU A 420 -16.83 67.46 9.54
N ASN A 421 -17.20 67.05 10.75
CA ASN A 421 -17.10 67.87 11.96
C ASN A 421 -15.64 68.22 12.31
N VAL A 422 -14.69 67.32 12.08
CA VAL A 422 -13.25 67.59 12.23
C VAL A 422 -12.74 68.57 11.16
N SER A 423 -13.34 68.56 9.97
CA SER A 423 -12.98 69.46 8.88
C SER A 423 -13.46 70.89 9.16
N GLU A 424 -14.70 71.05 9.63
CA GLU A 424 -15.27 72.36 10.00
C GLU A 424 -14.59 72.97 11.24
N SER A 425 -14.14 72.14 12.19
CA SER A 425 -13.40 72.63 13.37
C SER A 425 -11.93 72.98 13.07
N LYS A 426 -11.34 72.41 12.01
CA LYS A 426 -10.00 72.81 11.51
C LYS A 426 -10.00 74.10 10.69
N GLU A 427 -11.12 74.48 10.07
CA GLU A 427 -11.23 75.80 9.42
C GLU A 427 -11.27 76.98 10.43
N ALA A 428 -11.46 76.70 11.72
CA ALA A 428 -11.42 77.71 12.79
C ALA A 428 -10.06 77.85 13.50
N SER A 429 -9.06 77.02 13.18
CA SER A 429 -7.71 77.12 13.76
C SER A 429 -6.65 76.85 12.70
N SER A 430 -6.03 77.93 12.23
CA SER A 430 -4.97 77.92 11.22
C SER A 430 -3.66 77.37 11.79
N ASP A 431 -3.00 76.61 10.94
CA ASP A 431 -1.59 76.21 10.91
C ASP A 431 -1.17 74.93 11.68
N ASP A 432 -0.59 74.02 10.86
CA ASP A 432 0.12 72.78 11.15
C ASP A 432 -0.69 71.51 11.51
N ILE A 433 -0.99 70.72 10.47
CA ILE A 433 -0.64 69.28 10.29
C ILE A 433 -1.32 68.83 8.97
N VAL A 434 -0.57 68.99 7.87
CA VAL A 434 -0.90 68.40 6.57
C VAL A 434 -0.07 67.15 6.42
N GLU A 435 -0.65 65.98 6.68
CA GLU A 435 -0.39 64.73 5.96
C GLU A 435 -1.31 63.62 6.50
N ASN A 436 -2.22 63.14 5.63
CA ASN A 436 -2.79 61.76 5.57
C ASN A 436 -4.31 61.55 5.49
N ILE A 437 -5.16 62.57 5.37
CA ILE A 437 -6.59 62.34 5.08
C ILE A 437 -6.97 63.01 3.75
N SER A 438 -6.83 62.25 2.67
CA SER A 438 -7.29 62.67 1.33
C SER A 438 -8.79 62.40 1.20
N THR A 439 -9.59 63.43 1.47
CA THR A 439 -11.05 63.49 1.29
C THR A 439 -11.51 63.08 -0.12
N ASP A 440 -10.68 63.29 -1.14
CA ASP A 440 -10.96 62.89 -2.54
C ASP A 440 -11.03 61.37 -2.75
N LYS A 441 -10.34 60.56 -1.93
CA LYS A 441 -10.48 59.09 -1.98
C LYS A 441 -11.80 58.62 -1.37
N ILE A 442 -12.32 59.36 -0.38
CA ILE A 442 -13.57 59.05 0.32
C ILE A 442 -14.77 59.39 -0.57
N SER A 443 -14.77 60.55 -1.22
CA SER A 443 -15.80 60.93 -2.20
C SER A 443 -15.88 59.94 -3.36
N ASN A 444 -14.75 59.44 -3.86
CA ASN A 444 -14.73 58.44 -4.93
C ASN A 444 -15.21 57.04 -4.47
N LEU A 445 -14.93 56.63 -3.23
CA LEU A 445 -15.41 55.36 -2.65
C LEU A 445 -16.91 55.37 -2.36
N LEU A 446 -17.49 56.52 -2.00
CA LEU A 446 -18.92 56.67 -1.73
C LEU A 446 -19.74 56.83 -3.01
N VAL A 447 -19.23 57.56 -4.00
CA VAL A 447 -19.90 57.75 -5.31
C VAL A 447 -19.87 56.48 -6.16
N SER A 448 -18.82 55.64 -6.08
CA SER A 448 -18.75 54.39 -6.85
C SER A 448 -19.71 53.29 -6.37
N GLY A 449 -20.24 53.39 -5.14
CA GLY A 449 -21.07 52.34 -4.51
C GLY A 449 -22.59 52.50 -4.65
N LEU A 450 -23.10 53.66 -5.09
CA LEU A 450 -24.55 53.96 -5.13
C LEU A 450 -25.09 54.42 -6.49
N GLY A 451 -24.25 54.56 -7.53
CA GLY A 451 -24.62 55.24 -8.79
C GLY A 451 -25.47 54.47 -9.81
N TRP A 452 -25.82 53.19 -9.60
CA TRP A 452 -26.49 52.38 -10.65
C TRP A 452 -27.83 51.73 -10.27
N ALA A 453 -28.33 51.91 -9.04
CA ALA A 453 -29.49 51.13 -8.57
C ALA A 453 -30.79 51.92 -8.34
N ILE A 454 -30.80 53.26 -8.40
CA ILE A 454 -32.02 54.05 -8.15
C ILE A 454 -32.12 55.16 -9.20
N GLY A 455 -32.72 54.86 -10.35
CA GLY A 455 -32.90 55.87 -11.40
C GLY A 455 -33.26 55.39 -12.79
N ALA A 456 -34.00 54.28 -12.94
CA ALA A 456 -34.54 53.88 -14.24
C ALA A 456 -35.90 53.16 -14.09
N HIS A 457 -36.90 53.88 -13.58
CA HIS A 457 -38.30 53.59 -13.88
C HIS A 457 -39.11 54.86 -13.64
N HIS A 458 -39.24 55.69 -14.68
CA HIS A 458 -40.38 56.58 -14.94
C HIS A 458 -40.28 57.11 -16.39
N ARG A 459 -40.74 56.30 -17.33
CA ARG A 459 -41.73 56.66 -18.36
C ARG A 459 -42.10 55.44 -19.18
#